data_AF-A0A8G1RCW2-F1
#
_entry.id   AF-A0A8G1RCW2-F1
#
_cell.length_a   1.000
_cell.length_b   1.000
_cell.length_c   1.000
_cell.angle_alpha   90.00
_cell.angle_beta   90.00
_cell.angle_gamma   90.00
#
_symmetry.space_group_name_H-M   'P 1'
#
loop_
_entity.id
_entity.type
_entity.pdbx_description
1 polymer ?
#
loop_
_entity_poly.entity_id
_entity_poly.type
_entity_poly.pdbx_seq_one_letter_code
_entity_poly.pdbx_strand_id
1 'polypeptide(L)' 'MAAEPREEEIANFVNFTSSSREQAISFLKANNLNSNQAINAYFEDPTGPLTQVINRTCAWTLRNTN' A
#
# COMPACT_ATOMS: atom_id res chain seq x y z
N MET A 1 11.04 1.83 22.25
CA MET A 1 11.58 1.41 20.94
C MET A 1 10.42 0.94 20.08
N ALA A 2 10.13 1.59 18.96
CA ALA A 2 9.11 1.10 18.04
C ALA A 2 9.68 -0.12 17.29
N ALA A 3 9.06 -1.29 17.47
CA ALA A 3 9.44 -2.50 16.77
C ALA A 3 9.29 -2.25 15.26
N GLU A 4 10.40 -2.36 14.53
CA GLU A 4 10.41 -2.22 13.09
C GLU A 4 9.67 -3.42 12.47
N PRO A 5 8.79 -3.21 11.47
CA PRO A 5 8.22 -4.33 10.72
C PRO A 5 9.35 -5.14 10.10
N ARG A 6 9.25 -6.47 10.23
CA ARG A 6 10.27 -7.37 9.68
C ARG A 6 10.31 -7.24 8.17
N GLU A 7 11.52 -7.18 7.62
CA GLU A 7 11.72 -7.11 6.17
C GLU A 7 11.04 -8.26 5.43
N GLU A 8 10.99 -9.45 6.03
CA GLU A 8 10.26 -10.61 5.50
C GLU A 8 8.76 -10.31 5.32
N GLU A 9 8.13 -9.69 6.31
CA GLU A 9 6.70 -9.38 6.28
C GLU A 9 6.39 -8.26 5.28
N ILE A 10 7.29 -7.29 5.18
CA ILE A 10 7.22 -6.22 4.19
C ILE A 10 7.39 -6.79 2.78
N ALA A 11 8.37 -7.65 2.57
CA ALA A 11 8.62 -8.30 1.30
C ALA A 11 7.45 -9.20 0.88
N ASN A 12 6.89 -9.98 1.81
CA ASN A 12 5.67 -10.75 1.58
C ASN A 12 4.53 -9.83 1.15
N PHE A 13 4.21 -8.80 1.94
CA PHE A 13 3.13 -7.87 1.61
C PHE A 13 3.33 -7.21 0.23
N VAL A 14 4.52 -6.68 -0.05
CA VAL A 14 4.85 -6.04 -1.34
C VAL A 14 4.78 -7.06 -2.49
N ASN A 15 5.25 -8.29 -2.29
CA ASN A 15 5.22 -9.32 -3.32
C ASN A 15 3.79 -9.78 -3.64
N PHE A 16 2.92 -9.87 -2.63
CA PHE A 16 1.52 -10.28 -2.81
C PHE A 16 0.61 -9.16 -3.32
N THR A 17 0.79 -7.94 -2.82
CA THR A 17 -0.09 -6.78 -3.15
C THR A 17 0.48 -5.91 -4.27
N SER A 18 1.73 -6.14 -4.68
CA SER A 18 2.49 -5.26 -5.60
C SER A 18 2.50 -3.78 -5.17
N SER A 19 2.34 -3.51 -3.87
CA SER A 19 2.30 -2.17 -3.29
C SER A 19 3.69 -1.66 -2.91
N SER A 20 3.80 -0.42 -2.43
CA SER A 20 5.07 0.15 -2.00
C SER A 20 5.44 -0.27 -0.57
N ARG A 21 6.75 -0.35 -0.30
CA ARG A 21 7.31 -0.63 1.02
C ARG A 21 6.70 0.23 2.13
N GLU A 22 6.47 1.51 1.86
CA GLU A 22 5.91 2.46 2.84
C GLU A 22 4.44 2.15 3.20
N GLN A 23 3.65 1.69 2.23
CA GLN A 23 2.30 1.21 2.48
C GLN A 23 2.34 -0.09 3.28
N ALA A 24 3.19 -1.02 2.90
CA ALA A 24 3.41 -2.26 3.64
C ALA A 24 3.76 -1.98 5.11
N ILE A 25 4.66 -1.03 5.38
CA ILE A 25 5.02 -0.63 6.76
C ILE A 25 3.81 -0.10 7.52
N SER A 26 2.98 0.76 6.90
CA SER A 26 1.79 1.31 7.56
C SER A 26 0.74 0.23 7.84
N PHE A 27 0.49 -0.66 6.88
CA PHE A 27 -0.44 -1.77 7.03
C PHE A 27 0.07 -2.80 8.04
N LEU A 28 1.35 -3.14 8.03
CA LEU A 28 1.95 -4.04 9.01
C LEU A 28 1.87 -3.45 10.41
N LYS A 29 2.15 -2.15 10.60
CA LYS A 29 1.99 -1.51 11.91
C LYS A 29 0.54 -1.53 12.43
N ALA A 30 -0.44 -1.43 11.54
CA ALA A 30 -1.86 -1.55 11.89
C ALA A 30 -2.29 -3.00 12.16
N ASN A 31 -1.60 -3.99 11.59
CA ASN A 31 -1.95 -5.42 11.62
C ASN A 31 -0.94 -6.27 12.41
N ASN A 32 -0.44 -5.77 13.55
CA ASN A 32 0.45 -6.51 14.47
C ASN A 32 1.78 -6.99 13.85
N LEU A 33 2.26 -6.28 12.83
CA LEU A 33 3.43 -6.65 12.02
C LEU A 33 3.27 -7.99 11.30
N ASN A 34 2.03 -8.42 11.03
CA ASN A 34 1.70 -9.67 10.37
C ASN A 34 1.34 -9.44 8.88
N SER A 35 2.13 -10.01 7.97
CA SER A 35 1.96 -9.89 6.53
C SER A 35 0.68 -10.56 6.05
N ASN A 36 0.31 -11.72 6.57
CA ASN A 36 -0.91 -12.43 6.18
C ASN A 36 -2.16 -11.64 6.56
N GLN A 37 -2.22 -11.08 7.78
CA GLN A 37 -3.33 -10.20 8.16
C GLN A 37 -3.37 -8.93 7.34
N ALA A 38 -2.21 -8.28 7.14
CA ALA A 38 -2.14 -7.07 6.34
C ALA A 38 -2.59 -7.33 4.90
N ILE A 39 -2.13 -8.42 4.27
CA ILE A 39 -2.53 -8.85 2.93
C ILE A 39 -4.04 -9.10 2.90
N ASN A 40 -4.59 -9.83 3.87
CA ASN A 40 -6.03 -10.08 3.94
C ASN A 40 -6.83 -8.77 4.06
N ALA A 41 -6.41 -7.87 4.96
CA ALA A 41 -7.02 -6.56 5.13
C ALA A 41 -6.91 -5.69 3.85
N TYR A 42 -5.81 -5.78 3.11
CA TYR A 42 -5.65 -5.12 1.82
C TYR A 42 -6.56 -5.70 0.73
N PHE A 43 -6.85 -7.00 0.75
CA PHE A 43 -7.81 -7.60 -0.19
C PHE A 43 -9.28 -7.36 0.22
N GLU A 44 -9.57 -7.26 1.52
CA GLU A 44 -10.89 -6.89 2.03
C GLU A 44 -11.19 -5.39 1.81
N ASP A 45 -10.19 -4.52 2.00
CA ASP A 45 -10.26 -3.08 1.73
C ASP A 45 -8.99 -2.61 0.99
N PRO A 46 -8.96 -2.66 -0.35
CA PRO A 46 -7.81 -2.21 -1.14
C PRO A 46 -7.59 -0.69 -1.07
N THR A 47 -8.48 0.02 -0.37
CA THR A 47 -8.50 1.47 -0.19
C THR A 47 -7.83 1.97 1.09
N GLY A 48 -7.37 1.09 2.00
CA GLY A 48 -6.70 1.51 3.23
C GLY A 48 -5.57 2.52 2.93
N PRO A 49 -5.38 3.51 3.83
CA PRO A 49 -5.20 4.95 3.55
C PRO A 49 -4.34 5.28 2.32
N LEU A 50 -4.88 4.96 1.15
CA LEU A 50 -4.35 5.29 -0.17
C LEU A 50 -5.01 6.56 -0.72
N THR A 51 -5.61 7.34 0.17
CA THR A 51 -6.10 8.68 -0.11
C THR A 51 -4.93 9.64 -0.30
N GLN A 52 -4.23 9.56 -1.45
CA GLN A 52 -3.94 10.74 -2.30
C GLN A 52 -2.94 10.55 -3.46
N VAL A 53 -2.26 9.41 -3.62
CA VAL A 53 -1.14 9.38 -4.60
C VAL A 53 -1.56 8.96 -6.02
N ILE A 54 -2.63 8.19 -6.22
CA ILE A 54 -2.97 7.65 -7.56
C ILE A 54 -3.87 8.55 -8.44
N ASN A 55 -4.29 9.73 -7.97
CA ASN A 55 -5.07 10.69 -8.77
C ASN A 55 -4.23 11.85 -9.37
N ARG A 56 -2.92 11.65 -9.62
CA ARG A 56 -2.06 12.73 -10.16
C ARG A 56 -1.44 12.52 -11.54
N THR A 57 -1.70 11.42 -12.25
CA THR A 57 -1.01 11.21 -13.55
C THR A 57 -1.86 10.77 -14.74
N CYS A 58 -3.18 10.64 -14.62
CA CYS A 58 -4.06 10.50 -15.79
C CYS A 58 -4.71 11.84 -16.20
N ALA A 59 -4.00 12.97 -16.06
CA ALA A 59 -4.42 14.28 -16.57
C ALA A 59 -3.72 14.66 -17.88
N TRP A 60 -3.45 13.68 -18.74
CA TRP A 60 -2.85 13.89 -20.07
C TRP A 60 -3.80 13.62 -21.24
N THR A 61 -5.07 13.32 -20.97
CA THR A 61 -6.04 13.00 -22.03
C THR A 61 -7.35 13.75 -21.83
N LEU A 62 -7.44 14.92 -22.46
CA LEU A 62 -8.59 15.81 -22.78
C LEU A 62 -8.15 17.26 -22.46
N ARG A 63 -8.04 18.22 -23.37
CA ARG A 63 -8.58 18.39 -24.72
C ARG A 63 -8.01 19.74 -25.21
N ASN A 64 -7.12 19.71 -26.20
CA ASN A 64 -7.35 20.24 -27.56
C ASN A 64 -7.10 21.74 -27.74
N THR A 65 -6.01 22.02 -28.43
CA THR A 65 -5.74 23.16 -29.31
C THR A 65 -6.97 23.62 -30.12
N ASN A 66 -7.38 24.87 -29.92
CA ASN A 66 -7.62 25.88 -30.96
C ASN A 66 -7.64 27.26 -30.31
#